data_AF-A0A949PFH3-F1
#
_entry.id   AF-A0A949PFH3-F1
#
_cell.length_a   1.000
_cell.length_b   1.000
_cell.length_c   1.000
_cell.angle_alpha   90.00
_cell.angle_beta   90.00
_cell.angle_gamma   90.00
#
_symmetry.space_group_name_H-M   'P 1'
#
loop_
_entity.id
_entity.type
_entity.pdbx_description
1 polymer ?
#
loop_
_entity_poly.entity_id
_entity_poly.type
_entity_poly.pdbx_seq_one_letter_code
_entity_poly.pdbx_strand_id
1 'polypeptide(L)' 'MIEKEQFKSIDVSHLNSGLLFVQLETAKGSITKKVVKK' A
#
# COMPACT_ATOMS: atom_id res chain seq x y z
N MET A 1 -0.23 -8.87 -24.54
CA MET A 1 -1.38 -8.45 -23.72
C MET A 1 -0.80 -7.87 -22.44
N ILE A 2 -0.89 -6.55 -22.25
CA ILE A 2 -0.31 -5.91 -21.06
C ILE A 2 -1.32 -6.16 -19.94
N GLU A 3 -1.05 -7.18 -19.12
CA GLU A 3 -1.70 -7.32 -17.82
C GLU A 3 -1.40 -6.03 -17.04
N LYS A 4 -2.36 -5.11 -17.05
CA LYS A 4 -2.40 -4.02 -16.10
C LYS A 4 -2.60 -4.71 -14.76
N GLU A 5 -1.48 -5.04 -14.09
CA GLU A 5 -1.49 -5.44 -12.71
C GLU A 5 -2.44 -4.50 -11.99
N GLN A 6 -3.54 -5.07 -11.51
CA GLN A 6 -4.48 -4.36 -10.68
C GLN A 6 -3.71 -3.95 -9.45
N PHE A 7 -3.15 -2.75 -9.45
CA PHE A 7 -2.63 -2.13 -8.24
C PHE A 7 -3.78 -2.11 -7.25
N LYS A 8 -3.80 -3.09 -6.32
CA LYS A 8 -4.78 -3.15 -5.25
C LYS A 8 -4.58 -1.89 -4.42
N SER A 9 -5.38 -0.86 -4.70
CA SER A 9 -5.32 0.39 -3.99
C SER A 9 -5.70 0.13 -2.54
N ILE A 10 -4.82 0.53 -1.62
CA ILE A 10 -5.10 0.43 -0.19
C ILE A 10 -5.80 1.72 0.21
N ASP A 11 -7.07 1.60 0.60
CA ASP A 11 -7.82 2.71 1.15
C ASP A 11 -7.38 2.98 2.60
N VAL A 12 -6.90 4.20 2.84
CA VAL A 12 -6.46 4.69 4.16
C VAL A 12 -7.35 5.84 4.65
N SER A 13 -8.52 6.04 4.04
CA SER A 13 -9.49 7.07 4.40
C SER A 13 -9.93 6.95 5.87
N HIS A 14 -10.10 5.73 6.36
CA HIS A 14 -10.50 5.41 7.74
C HIS A 14 -9.43 5.68 8.82
N LEU A 15 -8.16 5.89 8.45
CA LEU A 15 -7.17 6.33 9.45
C LEU A 15 -7.49 7.77 9.85
N ASN A 16 -7.97 8.00 11.06
CA ASN A 16 -8.29 9.37 11.50
C ASN A 16 -7.02 10.15 11.89
N SER A 17 -6.07 9.48 12.56
CA SER A 17 -4.70 9.94 12.83
C SER A 17 -3.83 8.70 13.13
N GLY A 18 -2.51 8.84 13.00
CA GLY A 18 -1.55 7.79 13.38
C GLY A 18 -0.61 7.31 12.26
N LEU A 19 0.04 6.17 12.53
CA LEU A 19 1.05 5.57 11.68
C LEU A 19 0.55 4.23 11.12
N LEU A 20 0.53 4.10 9.81
CA LEU A 20 0.25 2.84 9.12
C LEU A 20 1.48 2.40 8.33
N PHE A 21 1.87 1.13 8.51
CA PHE A 21 2.86 0.46 7.67
C PHE A 21 2.14 -0.49 6.73
N VAL A 22 2.35 -0.28 5.44
CA VAL A 22 1.82 -1.12 4.37
C VAL A 22 2.96 -1.93 3.80
N GLN A 23 2.84 -3.26 3.82
CA GLN A 23 3.78 -4.17 3.17
C GLN A 23 3.10 -4.82 1.96
N LEU A 24 3.77 -4.75 0.81
CA LEU A 24 3.31 -5.31 -0.45
C LEU A 24 4.33 -6.37 -0.90
N GLU A 25 3.89 -7.62 -0.94
CA GLU A 25 4.68 -8.70 -1.52
C GLU A 25 4.50 -8.72 -3.04
N THR A 26 5.60 -8.63 -3.77
CA THR A 26 5.63 -8.70 -5.24
C THR A 26 6.49 -9.88 -5.69
N ALA A 27 6.35 -10.30 -6.94
CA ALA A 27 7.21 -11.35 -7.51
C ALA A 27 8.71 -11.00 -7.48
N LYS A 28 9.07 -9.72 -7.30
CA LYS A 28 10.46 -9.24 -7.22
C LYS A 28 10.94 -8.99 -5.78
N GLY A 29 10.09 -9.25 -4.78
CA GLY A 29 10.39 -9.01 -3.37
C GLY A 29 9.34 -8.13 -2.68
N SER A 30 9.66 -7.69 -1.46
CA SER A 30 8.75 -6.92 -0.61
C SER A 30 8.99 -5.42 -0.69
N ILE A 31 7.90 -4.64 -0.74
CA ILE A 31 7.92 -3.18 -0.69
C ILE A 31 7.15 -2.72 0.54
N THR A 32 7.81 -1.94 1.41
CA THR A 32 7.18 -1.37 2.61
C THR A 32 6.99 0.14 2.44
N LYS A 33 5.76 0.62 2.66
CA LYS A 33 5.40 2.04 2.63
C LYS A 33 4.87 2.49 3.99
N LYS A 34 5.46 3.55 4.54
CA LYS A 34 4.97 4.22 5.75
C LYS A 34 4.00 5.34 5.39
N VAL A 35 2.83 5.35 6.00
CA VAL A 35 1.82 6.39 5.89
C VAL A 35 1.67 7.07 7.25
N VAL A 36 1.78 8.39 7.28
CA VAL A 36 1.64 9.21 8.49
C VAL A 36 0.46 10.15 8.28
N LYS A 37 -0.57 10.05 9.11
CA LYS A 37 -1.74 10.93 9.08
C LYS A 37 -1.78 11.74 10.36
N LYS A 38 -1.77 13.07 10.21
CA LYS A 38 -1.80 14.02 11.33
C LYS A 38 -3.20 14.05 11.93
#